data_AF-A0A1U7YLE0-F1
#
_entry.id   AF-A0A1U7YLE0-F1
#
_cell.length_a   1.000
_cell.length_b   1.000
_cell.length_c   1.000
_cell.angle_alpha   90.00
_cell.angle_beta   90.00
_cell.angle_gamma   90.00
#
_symmetry.space_group_name_H-M   'P 1'
#
loop_
_entity.id
_entity.type
_entity.pdbx_description
1 polymer ?
#
loop_
_entity_poly.entity_id
_entity_poly.type
_entity_poly.pdbx_seq_one_letter_code
_entity_poly.pdbx_strand_id
1 'polypeptide(L)'
;MRTIAARLTPYLWRRKPINLQPRNFSTSGFDERSIEQEAEKKVGWLLKLIFAGTATVIGYQIFPYMDERRMKIVEIGGTQHLLNMLEAARDDRTRKEALKALFAISKSDEAAMVLHQAGAASIIRSTPESPEDAEVGTYKSNLLSRFQDLSHDIRS
;
A
#
# COMPACT_ATOMS: atom_id res chain seq x y z
N MET A 1 -26.79 -40.77 -68.33
CA MET A 1 -25.85 -41.39 -69.29
C MET A 1 -24.52 -40.68 -69.12
N ARG A 2 -23.58 -41.31 -68.40
CA ARG A 2 -22.34 -41.88 -68.95
C ARG A 2 -21.35 -40.83 -69.49
N THR A 3 -20.19 -40.80 -68.83
CA THR A 3 -18.83 -40.65 -69.37
C THR A 3 -18.45 -39.32 -70.01
N ILE A 4 -17.54 -38.58 -69.34
CA ILE A 4 -16.14 -38.40 -69.78
C ILE A 4 -15.29 -38.21 -68.51
N ALA A 5 -14.71 -39.33 -68.06
CA ALA A 5 -13.45 -39.32 -67.34
C ALA A 5 -12.40 -39.75 -68.35
N ALA A 6 -11.54 -38.85 -68.79
CA ALA A 6 -10.27 -39.22 -69.40
C ALA A 6 -9.37 -38.00 -69.45
N ARG A 7 -8.16 -38.18 -68.91
CA ARG A 7 -6.99 -37.31 -69.02
C ARG A 7 -7.03 -36.09 -68.11
N LEU A 8 -6.41 -36.23 -66.94
CA LEU A 8 -5.30 -35.37 -66.52
C LEU A 8 -4.67 -35.91 -65.22
N THR A 9 -3.99 -37.05 -65.36
CA THR A 9 -2.85 -37.40 -64.49
C THR A 9 -1.87 -38.12 -65.40
N PRO A 10 -0.56 -37.75 -65.43
CA PRO A 10 0.24 -37.76 -64.21
C PRO A 10 1.33 -36.66 -64.18
N TYR A 11 1.14 -35.58 -63.42
CA TYR A 11 2.24 -34.68 -63.05
C TYR A 11 2.44 -34.53 -61.54
N LEU A 12 1.73 -35.31 -60.73
CA LEU A 12 1.96 -35.35 -59.29
C LEU A 12 2.90 -36.50 -58.95
N TRP A 13 4.18 -36.13 -58.92
CA TRP A 13 5.13 -36.57 -57.90
C TRP A 13 5.42 -38.07 -57.83
N ARG A 14 6.35 -38.48 -58.69
CA ARG A 14 7.28 -39.57 -58.41
C ARG A 14 8.19 -39.16 -57.23
N ARG A 15 7.92 -39.65 -56.01
CA ARG A 15 8.91 -39.73 -54.93
C ARG A 15 9.02 -41.17 -54.42
N LYS A 16 10.26 -41.63 -54.30
CA LYS A 16 10.68 -42.94 -53.77
C LYS A 16 10.12 -43.14 -52.34
N PRO A 17 9.76 -44.36 -51.92
CA PRO A 17 9.48 -44.63 -50.52
C PRO A 17 10.81 -44.61 -49.75
N ILE A 18 11.12 -43.49 -49.10
CA ILE A 18 12.10 -43.47 -48.02
C ILE A 18 11.37 -44.08 -46.83
N ASN A 19 11.89 -45.18 -46.28
CA ASN A 19 11.48 -45.74 -45.00
C ASN A 19 11.72 -44.67 -43.91
N LEU A 20 10.73 -43.81 -43.70
CA LEU A 20 10.64 -42.95 -42.53
C LEU A 20 9.83 -43.72 -41.51
N GLN A 21 10.56 -44.46 -40.69
CA GLN A 21 10.09 -44.86 -39.37
C GLN A 21 9.41 -43.64 -38.74
N PRO A 22 8.12 -43.71 -38.36
CA PRO A 22 7.49 -42.61 -37.66
C PRO A 22 8.26 -42.45 -36.35
N ARG A 23 9.11 -41.42 -36.27
CA ARG A 23 9.55 -40.92 -34.99
C ARG A 23 8.26 -40.48 -34.32
N ASN A 24 7.84 -41.26 -33.34
CA ASN A 24 6.77 -40.91 -32.42
C ASN A 24 6.99 -39.45 -32.02
N PHE A 25 6.16 -38.56 -32.54
CA PHE A 25 5.93 -37.31 -31.88
C PHE A 25 5.28 -37.71 -30.57
N SER A 26 6.07 -37.74 -29.50
CA SER A 26 5.53 -37.49 -28.18
C SER A 26 4.83 -36.14 -28.29
N THR A 27 3.52 -36.17 -28.53
CA THR A 27 2.60 -35.13 -28.10
C THR A 27 2.84 -35.03 -26.60
N SER A 28 3.75 -34.14 -26.21
CA SER A 28 3.72 -33.59 -24.87
C SER A 28 2.43 -32.80 -24.83
N GLY A 29 1.37 -33.41 -24.27
CA GLY A 29 0.20 -32.67 -23.84
C GLY A 29 0.72 -31.60 -22.89
N PHE A 30 0.91 -30.39 -23.39
CA PHE A 30 1.07 -29.25 -22.52
C PHE A 30 -0.23 -29.21 -21.72
N ASP A 31 -0.12 -29.44 -20.41
CA ASP A 31 -1.27 -29.40 -19.52
C ASP A 31 -1.90 -28.02 -19.66
N GLU A 32 -3.03 -27.91 -20.34
CA GLU A 32 -3.77 -26.66 -20.61
C GLU A 32 -4.07 -25.91 -19.30
N ARG A 33 -4.24 -26.65 -18.21
CA ARG A 33 -4.35 -26.10 -16.84
C ARG A 33 -3.09 -25.40 -16.33
N SER A 34 -1.90 -25.79 -16.77
CA SER A 34 -0.63 -25.21 -16.33
C SER A 34 -0.37 -23.83 -16.96
N ILE A 35 -0.78 -23.63 -18.23
CA ILE A 35 -0.66 -22.35 -18.92
C ILE A 35 -1.70 -21.32 -18.44
N GLU A 36 -2.90 -21.76 -18.07
CA GLU A 36 -3.94 -20.91 -17.47
C GLU A 36 -3.52 -20.38 -16.09
N GLN A 37 -3.01 -21.24 -15.21
CA GLN A 37 -2.55 -20.83 -13.88
C GLN A 37 -1.37 -19.85 -13.94
N GLU A 38 -0.48 -19.99 -14.91
CA GLU A 38 0.61 -19.03 -15.10
C GLU A 38 0.09 -17.68 -15.60
N ALA A 39 -0.92 -17.68 -16.48
CA ALA A 39 -1.59 -16.46 -16.92
C ALA A 39 -2.28 -15.74 -15.75
N GLU A 40 -3.02 -16.46 -14.89
CA GLU A 40 -3.66 -15.87 -13.71
C GLU A 40 -2.65 -15.23 -12.74
N LYS A 41 -1.52 -15.92 -12.48
CA LYS A 41 -0.45 -15.37 -11.65
C LYS A 41 0.14 -14.10 -12.26
N LYS A 42 0.37 -14.07 -13.57
CA LYS A 42 0.90 -12.90 -14.29
C LYS A 42 -0.09 -11.74 -14.31
N VAL A 43 -1.37 -12.01 -14.54
CA VAL A 43 -2.43 -10.99 -14.50
C VAL A 43 -2.59 -10.42 -13.09
N GLY A 44 -2.53 -11.26 -12.06
CA GLY A 44 -2.54 -10.80 -10.67
C GLY A 44 -1.36 -9.88 -10.34
N TRP A 45 -0.15 -10.21 -10.81
CA TRP A 45 1.01 -9.33 -10.67
C TRP A 45 0.86 -8.03 -11.45
N LEU A 46 0.38 -8.08 -12.70
CA LEU A 46 0.12 -6.89 -13.50
C LEU A 46 -0.90 -5.95 -12.84
N LEU A 47 -2.00 -6.51 -12.32
CA LEU A 47 -3.02 -5.74 -11.61
C LEU A 47 -2.45 -5.05 -10.36
N LYS A 48 -1.59 -5.74 -9.60
CA LYS A 48 -0.88 -5.14 -8.46
C LYS A 48 -0.01 -3.96 -8.89
N LEU A 49 0.68 -4.05 -10.03
CA LEU A 49 1.50 -2.94 -10.53
C LEU A 49 0.65 -1.73 -10.94
N ILE A 50 -0.50 -1.96 -11.58
CA ILE A 50 -1.45 -0.89 -11.91
C ILE A 50 -1.98 -0.22 -10.63
N PHE A 51 -2.36 -1.02 -9.62
CA PHE A 51 -2.86 -0.50 -8.35
C PHE A 51 -1.78 0.24 -7.57
N ALA A 52 -0.56 -0.31 -7.48
CA ALA A 52 0.57 0.35 -6.84
C ALA A 52 0.94 1.66 -7.55
N GLY A 53 0.97 1.67 -8.88
CA GLY A 53 1.23 2.87 -9.66
C GLY A 53 0.18 3.96 -9.44
N THR A 54 -1.10 3.61 -9.54
CA THR A 54 -2.20 4.57 -9.32
C THR A 54 -2.27 5.08 -7.88
N ALA A 55 -2.09 4.21 -6.88
CA ALA A 55 -2.04 4.61 -5.48
C ALA A 55 -0.87 5.57 -5.20
N THR A 56 0.27 5.37 -5.85
CA THR A 56 1.44 6.25 -5.70
C THR A 56 1.15 7.65 -6.24
N VAL A 57 0.56 7.77 -7.44
CA VAL A 57 0.21 9.07 -8.04
C VAL A 57 -0.80 9.82 -7.17
N ILE A 58 -1.84 9.13 -6.71
CA ILE A 58 -2.84 9.71 -5.81
C ILE A 58 -2.19 10.12 -4.47
N GLY A 59 -1.30 9.28 -3.93
CA GLY A 59 -0.54 9.58 -2.73
C GLY A 59 0.22 10.90 -2.86
N TYR A 60 0.98 11.09 -3.94
CA TYR A 60 1.73 12.33 -4.20
C TYR A 60 0.84 13.59 -4.20
N GLN A 61 -0.43 13.48 -4.58
CA GLN A 61 -1.37 14.61 -4.52
C GLN A 61 -1.98 14.81 -3.12
N ILE A 62 -2.32 13.72 -2.42
CA ILE A 62 -3.03 13.78 -1.14
C ILE A 62 -2.09 14.15 0.02
N PHE A 63 -0.87 13.61 0.07
CA PHE A 63 0.06 13.85 1.19
C PHE A 63 0.31 15.35 1.47
N PRO A 64 0.76 16.17 0.51
CA PRO A 64 1.02 17.59 0.77
C PRO A 64 -0.26 18.35 1.20
N TYR A 65 -1.39 18.02 0.58
CA TYR A 65 -2.68 18.64 0.90
C TYR A 65 -3.14 18.34 2.34
N MET A 66 -2.88 17.12 2.83
CA MET A 66 -3.19 16.75 4.21
C MET A 66 -2.29 17.47 5.21
N ASP A 67 -1.03 17.72 4.87
CA ASP A 67 -0.10 18.44 5.74
C ASP A 67 -0.45 19.93 5.86
N GLU A 68 -0.87 20.59 4.77
CA GLU A 68 -1.42 21.94 4.83
C GLU A 68 -2.64 22.05 5.76
N ARG A 69 -3.56 21.07 5.67
CA ARG A 69 -4.74 21.03 6.55
C ARG A 69 -4.37 20.84 8.01
N ARG A 70 -3.37 20.01 8.30
CA ARG A 70 -2.85 19.82 9.67
C ARG A 70 -2.20 21.08 10.20
N MET A 71 -1.42 21.77 9.38
CA MET A 71 -0.80 23.05 9.75
C MET A 71 -1.85 24.11 10.11
N LYS A 72 -2.96 24.20 9.36
CA LYS A 72 -4.06 25.12 9.70
C LYS A 72 -4.64 24.86 11.09
N ILE A 73 -4.71 23.60 11.55
CA ILE A 73 -5.17 23.25 12.90
C ILE A 73 -4.19 23.78 13.96
N VAL A 74 -2.89 23.76 13.66
CA VAL A 74 -1.85 24.32 14.51
C VAL A 74 -1.97 25.85 14.58
N GLU A 75 -2.16 26.49 13.43
CA GLU A 75 -2.26 27.95 13.30
C GLU A 75 -3.44 28.53 14.10
N ILE A 76 -4.60 27.87 14.09
CA ILE A 76 -5.77 28.29 14.89
C ILE A 76 -5.65 27.96 16.38
N GLY A 77 -4.52 27.40 16.84
CA GLY A 77 -4.30 27.02 18.24
C GLY A 77 -5.00 25.72 18.68
N GLY A 78 -5.47 24.90 17.74
CA GLY A 78 -6.17 23.65 18.04
C GLY A 78 -5.32 22.65 18.83
N THR A 79 -4.00 22.66 18.64
CA THR A 79 -3.06 21.81 19.37
C THR A 79 -3.00 22.15 20.86
N GLN A 80 -2.99 23.44 21.20
CA GLN A 80 -3.03 23.89 22.60
C GLN A 80 -4.35 23.49 23.25
N HIS A 81 -5.46 23.61 22.52
CA HIS A 81 -6.76 23.18 23.02
C HIS A 81 -6.80 21.67 23.30
N LEU A 82 -6.24 20.85 22.42
CA LEU A 82 -6.13 19.40 22.62
C LEU A 82 -5.21 19.03 23.80
N LEU A 83 -4.10 19.76 23.99
CA LEU A 83 -3.22 19.54 25.15
C LEU A 83 -3.90 19.92 26.46
N ASN A 84 -4.62 21.04 26.50
CA ASN A 84 -5.41 21.43 27.67
C ASN A 84 -6.53 20.42 27.94
N MET A 85 -7.17 19.90 26.90
CA MET A 85 -8.16 18.83 27.04
C MET A 85 -7.54 17.55 27.60
N LEU A 86 -6.34 17.17 27.14
CA LEU A 86 -5.61 16.00 27.64
C LEU A 86 -5.23 16.14 29.12
N GLU A 87 -4.80 17.34 29.53
CA GLU A 87 -4.41 17.65 30.90
C GLU A 87 -5.63 17.73 31.85
N ALA A 88 -6.73 18.33 31.40
CA ALA A 88 -7.93 18.51 32.23
C ALA A 88 -8.86 17.27 32.25
N ALA A 89 -8.73 16.35 31.28
CA ALA A 89 -9.65 15.23 31.14
C ALA A 89 -9.49 14.17 32.24
N ARG A 90 -10.58 13.95 32.97
CA ARG A 90 -10.69 12.87 33.96
C ARG A 90 -11.00 11.52 33.32
N ASP A 91 -11.74 11.52 32.22
CA ASP A 91 -12.17 10.31 31.53
C ASP A 91 -11.14 9.82 30.50
N ASP A 92 -10.86 8.52 30.53
CA ASP A 92 -9.89 7.86 29.65
C ASP A 92 -10.26 7.98 28.17
N ARG A 93 -11.57 7.96 27.87
CA ARG A 93 -12.10 8.13 26.53
C ARG A 93 -11.75 9.50 25.94
N THR A 94 -11.89 10.56 26.73
CA THR A 94 -11.57 11.92 26.29
C THR A 94 -10.06 12.09 26.09
N ARG A 95 -9.24 11.52 26.99
CA ARG A 95 -7.78 11.49 26.83
C ARG A 95 -7.36 10.73 25.58
N LYS A 96 -8.00 9.60 25.27
CA LYS A 96 -7.76 8.83 24.03
C LYS A 96 -8.04 9.65 22.78
N GLU A 97 -9.20 10.30 22.70
CA GLU A 97 -9.54 11.10 21.52
C GLU A 97 -8.59 12.29 21.34
N ALA A 98 -8.20 12.94 22.44
CA ALA A 98 -7.19 14.00 22.40
C ALA A 98 -5.83 13.47 21.91
N LEU A 99 -5.35 12.34 22.45
CA LEU A 99 -4.10 11.71 22.00
C LEU A 99 -4.15 11.27 20.54
N LYS A 100 -5.27 10.70 20.09
CA LYS A 100 -5.47 10.29 18.70
C LYS A 100 -5.44 11.48 17.74
N ALA A 101 -6.07 12.59 18.12
CA ALA A 101 -6.04 13.82 17.34
C ALA A 101 -4.62 14.42 17.29
N LEU A 102 -3.93 14.48 18.43
CA LEU A 102 -2.53 14.93 18.48
C LEU A 102 -1.62 14.03 17.64
N PHE A 103 -1.83 12.71 17.66
CA PHE A 103 -1.08 11.77 16.84
C PHE A 103 -1.31 12.01 15.35
N ALA A 104 -2.55 12.25 14.92
CA ALA A 104 -2.89 12.54 13.55
C ALA A 104 -2.28 13.86 13.05
N ILE A 105 -2.21 14.88 13.91
CA ILE A 105 -1.52 16.15 13.62
C ILE A 105 -0.01 15.92 13.55
N SER A 106 0.53 15.08 14.45
CA SER A 106 1.92 14.64 14.47
C SER A 106 2.31 13.69 13.33
N LYS A 107 1.66 13.80 12.17
CA LYS A 107 2.12 13.16 10.93
C LYS A 107 2.72 14.17 9.93
N SER A 108 2.50 15.48 10.13
CA SER A 108 3.24 16.57 9.44
C SER A 108 4.44 16.97 10.29
N ASP A 109 5.63 17.06 9.71
CA ASP A 109 6.86 17.30 10.46
C ASP A 109 6.87 18.70 11.08
N GLU A 110 6.40 19.72 10.35
CA GLU A 110 6.30 21.06 10.90
C GLU A 110 5.28 21.11 12.05
N ALA A 111 4.15 20.41 11.93
CA ALA A 111 3.18 20.32 13.02
C ALA A 111 3.77 19.60 14.25
N ALA A 112 4.61 18.57 14.07
CA ALA A 112 5.36 17.97 15.18
C ALA A 112 6.23 18.98 15.90
N MET A 113 6.98 19.79 15.14
CA MET A 113 7.90 20.74 15.72
C MET A 113 7.16 21.70 16.63
N VAL A 114 6.00 22.21 16.18
CA VAL A 114 5.18 23.11 17.01
C VAL A 114 4.64 22.39 18.24
N LEU A 115 4.17 21.15 18.13
CA LEU A 115 3.76 20.36 19.31
C LEU A 115 4.93 20.17 20.30
N HIS A 116 6.12 19.86 19.79
CA HIS A 116 7.31 19.65 20.61
C HIS A 116 7.71 20.96 21.32
N GLN A 117 7.70 22.09 20.62
CA GLN A 117 7.93 23.42 21.17
C GLN A 117 6.87 23.82 22.22
N ALA A 118 5.62 23.40 22.03
CA ALA A 118 4.54 23.64 22.98
C ALA A 118 4.64 22.79 24.27
N GLY A 119 5.70 22.00 24.45
CA GLY A 119 5.89 21.17 25.65
C GLY A 119 5.01 19.92 25.69
N ALA A 120 4.43 19.52 24.54
CA ALA A 120 3.53 18.37 24.45
C ALA A 120 4.14 17.08 25.02
N ALA A 121 5.45 16.87 24.83
CA ALA A 121 6.16 15.70 25.33
C ALA A 121 6.05 15.53 26.86
N SER A 122 6.09 16.64 27.61
CA SER A 122 5.96 16.61 29.07
C SER A 122 4.54 16.22 29.49
N ILE A 123 3.54 16.85 28.89
CA ILE A 123 2.12 16.61 29.17
C ILE A 123 1.76 15.15 28.86
N ILE A 124 2.16 14.67 27.68
CA ILE A 124 1.86 13.32 27.21
C ILE A 124 2.55 12.27 28.08
N ARG A 125 3.79 12.51 28.52
CA ARG A 125 4.50 11.61 29.44
C ARG A 125 3.79 11.51 30.79
N SER A 126 3.29 12.64 31.30
CA SER A 126 2.56 12.73 32.57
C SER A 126 1.14 12.14 32.51
N THR A 127 0.60 11.94 31.31
CA THR A 127 -0.72 11.33 31.15
C THR A 127 -0.73 9.89 31.68
N PRO A 128 -1.63 9.54 32.61
CA PRO A 128 -1.72 8.19 33.16
C PRO A 128 -2.11 7.20 32.06
N GLU A 129 -1.47 6.03 32.07
CA GLU A 129 -1.81 4.95 31.16
C GLU A 129 -3.11 4.30 31.62
N SER A 130 -4.07 4.19 30.70
CA SER A 130 -5.33 3.50 30.94
C SER A 130 -5.09 1.99 30.78
N PRO A 131 -5.40 1.16 31.79
CA PRO A 131 -5.33 -0.29 31.65
C PRO A 131 -6.49 -0.86 30.80
N GLU A 132 -7.56 -0.09 30.62
CA GLU A 132 -8.78 -0.48 29.92
C GLU A 132 -8.66 -0.27 28.40
N ASP A 133 -7.79 0.65 27.97
CA ASP A 133 -7.65 1.04 26.57
C ASP A 133 -6.19 0.98 26.09
N ALA A 134 -5.78 -0.19 25.61
CA ALA A 134 -4.42 -0.45 25.11
C ALA A 134 -3.99 0.47 23.96
N GLU A 135 -4.94 1.09 23.25
CA GLU A 135 -4.62 2.07 22.20
C GLU A 135 -4.01 3.34 22.78
N VAL A 136 -4.37 3.74 24.00
CA VAL A 136 -3.83 4.94 24.66
C VAL A 136 -2.32 4.83 24.83
N GLY A 137 -1.84 3.69 25.33
CA GLY A 137 -0.40 3.41 25.45
C GLY A 137 0.30 3.41 24.10
N THR A 138 -0.36 2.89 23.06
CA THR A 138 0.16 2.84 21.69
C THR A 138 0.27 4.23 21.06
N TYR A 139 -0.75 5.08 21.19
CA TYR A 139 -0.67 6.47 20.69
C TYR A 139 0.39 7.27 21.44
N LYS A 140 0.47 7.08 22.77
CA LYS A 140 1.48 7.74 23.60
C LYS A 140 2.91 7.38 23.19
N SER A 141 3.22 6.09 23.05
CA SER A 141 4.55 5.63 22.65
C SER A 141 4.93 6.09 21.25
N ASN A 142 4.04 5.93 20.27
CA ASN A 142 4.27 6.35 18.88
C ASN A 142 4.50 7.86 18.75
N LEU A 143 3.83 8.66 19.59
CA LEU A 143 3.94 10.11 19.53
C LEU A 143 5.23 10.59 20.21
N LEU A 144 5.63 9.95 21.32
CA LEU A 144 6.93 10.19 21.95
C LEU A 144 8.10 9.77 21.05
N SER A 145 8.01 8.62 20.37
CA SER A 145 9.06 8.21 19.41
C SER A 145 9.16 9.20 18.26
N ARG A 146 8.03 9.69 17.74
CA ARG A 146 8.01 10.70 16.67
C ARG A 146 8.69 12.01 17.07
N PHE A 147 8.55 12.42 18.33
CA PHE A 147 9.30 13.58 18.86
C PHE A 147 10.80 13.32 19.00
N GLN A 148 11.21 12.09 19.33
CA GLN A 148 12.62 11.70 19.40
C GLN A 148 13.26 11.69 18.02
N ASP A 149 12.62 11.04 17.04
CA ASP A 149 13.09 10.98 15.65
C ASP A 149 13.31 12.38 15.08
N LEU A 150 12.30 13.27 15.26
CA LEU A 150 12.39 14.66 14.83
C LEU A 150 13.56 15.40 15.50
N SER A 151 13.82 15.14 16.78
CA SER A 151 14.94 15.75 17.50
C SER A 151 16.30 15.27 17.00
N HIS A 152 16.38 14.06 16.46
CA HIS A 152 17.58 13.51 15.84
C HIS A 152 17.81 14.11 14.45
N ASP A 153 16.75 14.25 13.64
CA ASP A 153 16.82 14.88 12.31
C ASP A 153 17.23 16.36 12.37
N ILE A 154 16.74 17.11 13.37
CA ILE A 154 17.12 18.54 13.55
C ILE A 154 18.58 18.69 14.01
N ARG A 155 19.12 17.70 14.73
CA ARG A 155 20.47 17.75 15.30
C ARG A 155 21.54 17.24 14.32
N SER A 156 21.16 16.43 13.32
CA SER A 156 22.06 15.92 12.28
C SER A 156 22.37 16.95 11.21
#